data_AF-A0A6H2NSC0-F1
#
_entry.id   AF-A0A6H2NSC0-F1
#
_cell.length_a   1.000
_cell.length_b   1.000
_cell.length_c   1.000
_cell.angle_alpha   90.00
_cell.angle_beta   90.00
_cell.angle_gamma   90.00
#
_symmetry.space_group_name_H-M   'P 1'
#
loop_
_entity.id
_entity.type
_entity.pdbx_description
1 polymer ?
#
loop_
_entity_poly.entity_id
_entity_poly.type
_entity_poly.pdbx_seq_one_letter_code
_entity_poly.pdbx_strand_id
1 'polypeptide(L)'
;EFGAVECSWRESDRSFTGFVAEVWFDQLPANFAVRWARVVGYSVLVRSVSSGPGRFAVSVPCTVPGGQVQLVGGVRGGRVRCQLVG
;
A
#
# COMPACT_ATOMS: atom_id res chain seq x y z
N GLU A 1 -1.93 1.22 16.78
CA GLU A 1 -1.33 0.72 15.53
C GLU A 1 -2.05 -0.54 15.07
N PHE A 2 -2.23 -0.72 13.76
CA PHE A 2 -2.90 -1.91 13.19
C PHE A 2 -1.97 -3.13 13.01
N GLY A 3 -0.74 -3.09 13.54
CA GLY A 3 0.21 -4.22 13.44
C GLY A 3 0.78 -4.44 12.04
N ALA A 4 0.97 -3.36 11.27
CA ALA A 4 1.63 -3.46 9.97
C ALA A 4 3.08 -3.90 10.15
N VAL A 5 3.51 -4.92 9.40
CA VAL A 5 4.88 -5.47 9.47
C VAL A 5 5.80 -4.83 8.45
N GLU A 6 5.26 -4.31 7.35
CA GLU A 6 5.99 -3.47 6.40
C GLU A 6 5.01 -2.52 5.71
N CYS A 7 5.47 -1.30 5.46
CA CYS A 7 4.80 -0.34 4.59
C CYS A 7 5.78 0.03 3.49
N SER A 8 5.39 -0.21 2.24
CA SER A 8 6.11 0.27 1.08
C SER A 8 5.17 1.06 0.20
N TRP A 9 5.73 1.74 -0.77
CA TRP A 9 4.96 2.37 -1.83
C TRP A 9 5.17 1.55 -3.09
N ARG A 10 4.31 1.73 -4.08
CA ARG A 10 4.58 1.25 -5.44
C ARG A 10 3.69 1.98 -6.42
N GLU A 11 4.10 1.97 -7.68
CA GLU A 11 3.18 2.35 -8.76
C GLU A 11 2.01 1.37 -8.78
N SER A 12 0.81 1.90 -8.97
CA SER A 12 -0.38 1.06 -9.15
C SER A 12 -0.26 0.27 -10.46
N ASP A 13 -0.51 -1.03 -10.37
CA ASP A 13 -0.53 -1.98 -11.49
C ASP A 13 -1.94 -2.15 -12.08
N ARG A 14 -2.94 -1.42 -11.54
CA ARG A 14 -4.36 -1.49 -11.93
C ARG A 14 -4.94 -0.09 -12.22
N SER A 15 -6.26 -0.03 -12.44
CA SER A 15 -7.13 1.09 -12.82
C SER A 15 -6.96 2.44 -12.10
N PHE A 16 -6.10 2.53 -11.07
CA PHE A 16 -5.71 3.79 -10.46
C PHE A 16 -4.43 4.31 -11.13
N THR A 17 -4.51 5.43 -11.84
CA THR A 17 -3.33 6.13 -12.34
C THR A 17 -2.66 6.86 -11.18
N GLY A 18 -1.62 6.28 -10.60
CA GLY A 18 -0.90 6.88 -9.47
C GLY A 18 -0.10 5.89 -8.63
N PHE A 19 0.22 6.29 -7.40
CA PHE A 19 0.93 5.47 -6.42
C PHE A 19 -0.03 4.88 -5.38
N VAL A 20 0.28 3.68 -4.91
CA VAL A 20 -0.39 3.06 -3.79
C VAL A 20 0.60 2.83 -2.66
N ALA A 21 0.17 3.01 -1.42
CA ALA A 21 0.86 2.41 -0.30
C ALA A 21 0.49 0.92 -0.24
N GLU A 22 1.50 0.05 -0.22
CA GLU A 22 1.33 -1.38 0.02
C GLU A 22 1.69 -1.68 1.47
N VAL A 23 0.68 -2.03 2.26
CA VAL A 23 0.81 -2.30 3.69
C VAL A 23 0.63 -3.79 3.94
N TRP A 24 1.58 -4.38 4.66
CA TRP A 24 1.66 -5.80 4.90
C TRP A 24 1.31 -6.13 6.34
N PHE A 25 0.63 -7.26 6.52
CA PHE A 25 0.17 -7.74 7.83
C PHE A 25 0.33 -9.25 7.91
N ASP A 26 0.73 -9.77 9.07
CA ASP A 26 0.70 -11.22 9.33
C ASP A 26 -0.71 -11.71 9.65
N GLN A 27 -1.52 -10.86 10.26
CA GLN A 27 -2.91 -11.14 10.62
C GLN A 27 -3.73 -9.86 10.44
N LEU A 28 -4.99 -10.03 10.03
CA LEU A 28 -5.94 -8.93 9.92
C LEU A 28 -7.09 -9.13 10.90
N PRO A 29 -7.51 -8.08 11.62
CA PRO A 29 -8.68 -8.16 12.48
C PRO A 29 -9.95 -8.38 11.64
N ALA A 30 -10.98 -8.96 12.26
CA ALA A 30 -12.29 -9.06 11.64
C ALA A 30 -12.80 -7.66 11.21
N ASN A 31 -13.43 -7.59 10.04
CA ASN A 31 -13.93 -6.34 9.44
C ASN A 31 -12.85 -5.29 9.13
N PHE A 32 -11.58 -5.70 8.99
CA PHE A 32 -10.47 -4.79 8.65
C PHE A 32 -10.79 -3.88 7.45
N ALA A 33 -11.24 -4.46 6.33
CA ALA A 33 -11.49 -3.69 5.11
C ALA A 33 -12.54 -2.58 5.32
N VAL A 34 -13.62 -2.86 6.06
CA VAL A 34 -14.69 -1.89 6.35
C VAL A 34 -14.17 -0.77 7.25
N ARG A 35 -13.45 -1.12 8.32
CA ARG A 35 -12.90 -0.13 9.26
C ARG A 35 -11.89 0.77 8.59
N TRP A 36 -11.01 0.18 7.77
CA TRP A 36 -9.94 0.92 7.14
C TRP A 36 -10.43 1.76 5.96
N ALA A 37 -11.42 1.28 5.20
CA ALA A 37 -12.05 2.09 4.17
C ALA A 37 -12.69 3.38 4.72
N ARG A 38 -13.26 3.33 5.93
CA ARG A 38 -13.77 4.53 6.62
C ARG A 38 -12.66 5.51 7.02
N VAL A 39 -11.48 5.01 7.36
CA VAL A 39 -10.32 5.84 7.76
C VAL A 39 -9.69 6.51 6.54
N VAL A 40 -9.49 5.75 5.46
CA VAL A 40 -8.82 6.26 4.25
C VAL A 40 -9.81 7.00 3.33
N GLY A 41 -11.11 6.76 3.46
CA GLY A 41 -12.15 7.33 2.60
C GLY A 41 -12.30 6.61 1.24
N TYR A 42 -11.60 5.49 1.06
CA TYR A 42 -11.63 4.68 -0.17
C TYR A 42 -11.76 3.19 0.16
N SER A 43 -12.37 2.43 -0.74
CA SER A 43 -12.35 0.98 -0.66
C SER A 43 -10.92 0.45 -0.73
N VAL A 44 -10.55 -0.41 0.22
CA VAL A 44 -9.21 -1.01 0.29
C VAL A 44 -9.26 -2.45 -0.23
N LEU A 45 -8.27 -2.82 -1.05
CA LEU A 45 -8.14 -4.18 -1.57
C LEU A 45 -7.17 -4.98 -0.72
N VAL A 46 -7.67 -5.99 -0.03
CA VAL A 46 -6.89 -6.95 0.75
C VAL A 46 -6.59 -8.18 -0.08
N ARG A 47 -5.32 -8.60 -0.14
CA ARG A 47 -4.86 -9.83 -0.81
C ARG A 47 -4.21 -10.75 0.21
N SER A 48 -4.59 -12.02 0.20
CA SER A 48 -3.78 -13.08 0.81
C SER A 48 -2.65 -13.44 -0.15
N VAL A 49 -1.43 -13.50 0.37
CA VAL A 49 -0.20 -13.61 -0.45
C VAL A 49 0.66 -14.74 0.11
N SER A 50 1.20 -15.55 -0.80
CA SER A 50 2.06 -16.69 -0.44
C SER A 50 3.52 -16.32 -0.24
N SER A 51 3.91 -15.09 -0.58
CA SER A 51 5.29 -14.59 -0.46
C SER A 51 5.33 -13.10 -0.15
N GLY A 52 6.33 -12.71 0.66
CA GLY A 52 6.54 -11.34 1.10
C GLY A 52 6.71 -11.23 2.62
N PRO A 53 6.76 -9.99 3.15
CA PRO A 53 7.01 -9.72 4.56
C PRO A 53 5.84 -10.07 5.50
N GLY A 54 4.67 -10.43 4.96
CA GLY A 54 3.50 -10.85 5.74
C GLY A 54 2.55 -11.69 4.90
N ARG A 55 1.49 -12.21 5.55
CA ARG A 55 0.48 -13.08 4.92
C ARG A 55 -0.59 -12.34 4.14
N PHE A 56 -0.78 -11.06 4.45
CA PHE A 56 -1.76 -10.20 3.82
C PHE A 56 -1.10 -8.92 3.32
N ALA A 57 -1.41 -8.54 2.08
CA ALA A 57 -0.98 -7.28 1.48
C ALA A 57 -2.22 -6.45 1.15
N VAL A 58 -2.19 -5.16 1.53
CA VAL A 58 -3.30 -4.24 1.28
C VAL A 58 -2.79 -3.07 0.46
N SER A 59 -3.43 -2.82 -0.67
CA SER A 59 -3.14 -1.67 -1.53
C SER A 59 -4.07 -0.52 -1.19
N VAL A 60 -3.49 0.59 -0.77
CA VAL A 60 -4.20 1.82 -0.42
C VAL A 60 -3.93 2.86 -1.49
N PRO A 61 -4.97 3.34 -2.21
CA PRO A 61 -4.82 4.49 -3.09
C PRO A 61 -4.33 5.70 -2.30
N CYS A 62 -3.27 6.34 -2.78
CA CYS A 62 -2.76 7.55 -2.18
C CYS A 62 -2.68 8.63 -3.25
N THR A 63 -3.39 9.73 -3.03
CA THR A 63 -3.16 10.95 -3.80
C THR A 63 -1.90 11.60 -3.26
N VAL A 64 -0.78 11.29 -3.89
CA VAL A 64 0.47 11.99 -3.60
C VAL A 64 0.51 13.25 -4.47
N PRO A 65 0.63 14.46 -3.89
CA PRO A 65 0.90 15.66 -4.67
C PRO A 65 2.16 15.47 -5.53
N GLY A 66 2.11 15.89 -6.79
CA GLY A 66 3.25 15.78 -7.70
C GLY A 66 4.52 16.37 -7.08
N GLY A 67 5.63 15.62 -7.12
CA GLY A 67 6.92 16.05 -6.58
C GLY A 67 7.23 15.66 -5.12
N GLN A 68 6.27 15.13 -4.35
CA GLN A 68 6.49 14.74 -2.94
C GLN A 68 6.92 13.27 -2.74
N VAL A 69 7.01 12.51 -3.83
CA VAL A 69 7.51 11.13 -3.81
C VAL A 69 8.66 11.02 -4.79
N GLN A 70 9.81 10.66 -4.25
CA GLN A 70 10.96 10.24 -5.04
C GLN A 70 11.00 8.72 -5.06
N LEU A 71 10.91 8.17 -6.27
CA LEU A 71 11.15 6.76 -6.51
C LEU A 71 12.65 6.51 -6.39
N VAL A 72 13.07 5.70 -5.42
CA VAL A 72 14.46 5.29 -5.28
C VAL A 72 14.61 3.92 -5.95
N GLY A 73 15.37 3.85 -7.05
CA GLY A 73 15.73 2.58 -7.71
C GLY A 73 14.63 1.93 -8.55
N GLY A 74 14.02 2.70 -9.47
CA GLY A 74 12.83 2.30 -10.20
C GLY A 74 12.91 1.02 -11.06
N VAL A 75 11.78 0.31 -11.14
CA VAL A 75 11.29 -0.42 -12.34
C VAL A 75 9.75 -0.43 -12.25
N ARG A 76 9.06 -0.19 -13.39
CA ARG A 76 7.60 -0.41 -13.51
C ARG A 76 7.26 -1.83 -13.07
N GLY A 77 6.37 -1.98 -12.09
CA GLY A 77 5.96 -3.29 -11.56
C GLY A 77 6.88 -3.88 -10.47
N GLY A 78 7.95 -3.19 -10.09
CA GLY A 78 8.75 -3.54 -8.91
C GLY A 78 8.15 -2.96 -7.62
N ARG A 79 8.36 -3.64 -6.47
CA ARG A 79 8.08 -3.08 -5.14
C ARG A 79 9.11 -1.99 -4.86
N VAL A 80 8.85 -0.76 -5.30
CA VAL A 80 9.75 0.38 -5.11
C VAL A 80 9.52 0.98 -3.74
N ARG A 81 10.47 0.92 -2.82
CA ARG A 81 10.40 1.75 -1.61
C ARG A 81 10.43 3.23 -2.05
N CYS A 82 9.27 3.89 -2.04
CA CYS A 82 9.26 5.33 -2.17
C CYS A 82 9.65 5.96 -0.84
N GLN A 83 10.40 7.05 -0.93
CA GLN A 83 10.61 7.93 0.20
C GLN A 83 9.73 9.17 0.00
N LEU A 84 9.05 9.57 1.08
CA LEU A 84 8.43 10.89 1.14
C LEU A 84 9.55 11.93 1.18
N VAL A 85 9.58 12.82 0.20
CA VAL A 85 10.48 13.96 0.18
C VAL A 85 9.69 15.16 0.67
N GLY A 86 10.12 15.70 1.81
CA GLY A 86 9.54 16.91 2.43
C GLY A 86 10.03 18.18 1.77
#